data_AF-A0A2H0DBS1-F1
#
_entry.id   AF-A0A2H0DBS1-F1
#
_cell.length_a   1.000
_cell.length_b   1.000
_cell.length_c   1.000
_cell.angle_alpha   90.00
_cell.angle_beta   90.00
_cell.angle_gamma   90.00
#
_symmetry.space_group_name_H-M   'P 1'
#
loop_
_entity.id
_entity.type
_entity.pdbx_description
1 polymer ?
#
loop_
_entity_poly.entity_id
_entity_poly.type
_entity_poly.pdbx_seq_one_letter_code
_entity_poly.pdbx_strand_id
1 'polypeptide(L)' 'MECVKKQISLTKNLYRRVEKIAEEKQESFSDVVSKALDIYTRENKKLSARQNMIKLIGIVESGVSNGSTNHDQELYA' A
#
# COMPACT_ATOMS: atom_id res chain seq x y z
N MET A 1 18.98 -12.21 -9.37
CA MET A 1 17.60 -12.39 -8.89
C MET A 1 16.98 -13.51 -9.70
N GLU A 2 16.40 -14.51 -9.06
CA GLU A 2 15.73 -15.62 -9.76
C GLU A 2 14.34 -15.20 -10.23
N CYS A 3 13.99 -15.54 -11.48
CA CYS A 3 12.69 -15.22 -12.05
C CYS A 3 11.70 -16.34 -11.72
N VAL A 4 10.72 -16.05 -10.87
CA VAL A 4 9.69 -17.02 -10.47
C VAL A 4 8.49 -16.89 -11.41
N LYS A 5 8.20 -17.95 -12.17
CA LYS A 5 7.01 -18.01 -13.02
C LYS A 5 5.77 -18.24 -12.16
N LYS A 6 4.79 -17.33 -12.25
CA LYS A 6 3.48 -17.47 -11.63
C LYS A 6 2.37 -17.24 -12.64
N GLN A 7 1.26 -17.94 -12.47
CA GLN A 7 0.04 -17.73 -13.24
C GLN A 7 -0.87 -16.77 -12.49
N ILE A 8 -1.45 -15.81 -13.20
CA ILE A 8 -2.44 -14.87 -12.67
C ILE A 8 -3.62 -14.81 -13.65
N SER A 9 -4.83 -14.73 -13.09
CA SER A 9 -6.04 -14.54 -13.89
C SER A 9 -6.37 -13.06 -13.99
N LEU A 10 -6.53 -12.56 -15.21
CA LEU A 10 -6.93 -11.18 -15.48
C LEU A 10 -8.28 -11.18 -16.21
N THR A 11 -9.07 -10.13 -15.98
CA THR A 11 -10.26 -9.90 -16.80
C THR A 11 -9.84 -9.57 -18.24
N LYS A 12 -10.66 -9.94 -19.22
CA LYS A 12 -10.36 -9.76 -20.65
C LYS A 12 -10.04 -8.30 -21.02
N ASN A 13 -10.72 -7.34 -20.38
CA ASN A 13 -10.46 -5.91 -20.58
C ASN A 13 -9.07 -5.53 -20.05
N LEU A 14 -8.73 -5.96 -18.84
CA LEU A 14 -7.44 -5.66 -18.22
C LEU A 14 -6.29 -6.29 -19.01
N TYR A 15 -6.44 -7.54 -19.46
CA TYR A 15 -5.45 -8.21 -20.32
C TYR A 15 -5.16 -7.38 -21.58
N ARG A 16 -6.20 -6.98 -22.33
CA ARG A 16 -6.04 -6.18 -23.56
C ARG A 16 -5.36 -4.84 -23.31
N ARG A 17 -5.65 -4.20 -22.17
CA ARG A 17 -5.01 -2.93 -21.81
C ARG A 17 -3.52 -3.11 -21.55
N VAL A 18 -3.13 -4.18 -20.84
CA VAL A 18 -1.72 -4.47 -20.57
C VAL A 18 -0.99 -4.83 -21.87
N GLU A 19 -1.62 -5.62 -22.75
CA GLU A 19 -1.09 -5.97 -24.08
C GLU A 19 -0.81 -4.73 -24.93
N LYS A 20 -1.78 -3.81 -25.02
CA LYS A 20 -1.59 -2.54 -25.73
C LYS A 20 -0.44 -1.69 -25.16
N ILE A 21 -0.32 -1.63 -23.83
CA ILE A 21 0.78 -0.89 -23.17
C ILE A 21 2.13 -1.56 -23.47
N ALA A 22 2.18 -2.89 -23.50
CA ALA A 22 3.38 -3.64 -23.82
C ALA A 22 3.84 -3.37 -25.26
N GLU A 23 2.91 -3.34 -26.21
CA GLU A 23 3.16 -2.97 -27.61
C GLU A 23 3.66 -1.52 -27.73
N GLU A 24 2.96 -0.55 -27.13
CA GLU A 24 3.31 0.87 -27.16
C GLU A 24 4.70 1.14 -26.58
N LYS A 25 5.12 0.36 -25.57
CA LYS A 25 6.42 0.51 -24.91
C LYS A 25 7.51 -0.39 -25.47
N GLN A 26 7.19 -1.29 -26.39
CA GLN A 26 8.10 -2.33 -26.89
C GLN A 26 8.70 -3.17 -25.74
N GLU A 27 7.88 -3.49 -24.73
CA GLU A 27 8.28 -4.29 -23.57
C GLU A 27 7.51 -5.61 -23.55
N SER A 28 8.02 -6.62 -22.83
CA SER A 28 7.26 -7.85 -22.65
C SER A 28 6.07 -7.62 -21.71
N PHE A 29 4.99 -8.38 -21.90
CA PHE A 29 3.84 -8.35 -21.00
C PHE A 29 4.25 -8.58 -19.53
N SER A 30 5.19 -9.50 -19.31
CA SER A 30 5.72 -9.82 -17.97
C SER A 30 6.42 -8.63 -17.33
N ASP A 31 7.19 -7.86 -18.11
CA ASP A 31 7.90 -6.68 -17.60
C ASP A 31 6.94 -5.57 -17.22
N VAL A 32 5.91 -5.34 -18.04
CA VAL A 32 4.87 -4.35 -17.76
C VAL A 32 4.13 -4.71 -16.46
N VAL A 33 3.72 -5.97 -16.30
CA VAL A 33 3.06 -6.45 -15.08
C VAL A 33 3.98 -6.34 -13.87
N SER A 34 5.25 -6.74 -14.00
CA SER A 34 6.21 -6.70 -12.90
C SER A 34 6.47 -5.26 -12.43
N LYS A 35 6.66 -4.32 -13.36
CA LYS A 35 6.80 -2.89 -13.05
C LYS A 35 5.56 -2.34 -12.35
N ALA A 36 4.37 -2.72 -12.81
CA ALA A 36 3.12 -2.29 -12.19
C ALA A 36 2.99 -2.80 -10.74
N LEU A 37 3.35 -4.07 -10.49
CA LEU A 37 3.36 -4.67 -9.16
C LEU A 37 4.41 -4.02 -8.25
N ASP A 38 5.59 -3.71 -8.78
CA ASP A 38 6.65 -3.01 -8.05
C ASP A 38 6.20 -1.61 -7.63
N ILE A 39 5.60 -0.85 -8.55
CA ILE A 39 5.06 0.49 -8.24
C ILE A 39 3.97 0.37 -7.17
N TYR A 40 3.01 -0.54 -7.34
CA TYR A 40 1.95 -0.76 -6.37
C TYR A 40 2.52 -1.12 -4.99
N THR A 41 3.48 -2.03 -4.92
CA THR A 41 4.09 -2.46 -3.65
C THR A 41 4.86 -1.32 -2.99
N ARG A 42 5.61 -0.52 -3.75
CA ARG A 42 6.34 0.65 -3.23
C ARG A 42 5.39 1.71 -2.69
N GLU A 43 4.33 2.03 -3.44
CA GLU A 43 3.34 3.02 -3.02
C GLU A 43 2.54 2.55 -1.80
N ASN A 44 2.15 1.26 -1.73
CA ASN A 44 1.49 0.71 -0.55
C ASN A 44 2.42 0.64 0.66
N LYS A 45 3.71 0.36 0.48
CA LYS A 45 4.69 0.44 1.58
C LYS A 45 4.83 1.87 2.10
N LYS A 46 4.80 2.89 1.23
CA LYS A 46 4.80 4.30 1.65
C LYS A 46 3.51 4.66 2.39
N LEU A 47 2.35 4.21 1.90
CA LEU A 47 1.06 4.42 2.57
C LEU A 47 1.02 3.74 3.93
N SER A 48 1.47 2.49 4.03
CA SER A 48 1.56 1.75 5.29
C SER A 48 2.57 2.41 6.25
N ALA A 49 3.73 2.86 5.77
CA ALA A 49 4.68 3.60 6.59
C ALA A 49 4.10 4.94 7.09
N ARG A 50 3.34 5.65 6.26
CA ARG A 50 2.64 6.89 6.64
C ARG A 50 1.52 6.64 7.64
N GLN A 51 0.70 5.60 7.42
CA GLN A 51 -0.34 5.19 8.37
C GLN A 51 0.25 4.73 9.70
N ASN A 52 1.37 3.99 9.66
CA ASN A 52 2.10 3.58 10.85
C ASN A 52 2.70 4.79 11.59
N MET A 53 3.24 5.79 10.88
CA MET A 53 3.67 7.04 11.51
C MET A 53 2.50 7.81 12.12
N ILE A 54 1.35 7.92 11.45
CA ILE A 54 0.15 8.58 12.01
C ILE A 54 -0.30 7.87 13.30
N LYS A 55 -0.28 6.53 13.30
CA LYS A 55 -0.57 5.71 14.48
C LYS A 55 0.48 5.86 15.58
N LEU A 56 1.77 6.01 15.23
CA LEU A 56 2.88 6.24 16.15
C LEU A 56 2.86 7.65 16.77
N ILE A 57 2.43 8.65 16.00
CA ILE A 57 2.30 10.05 16.43
C ILE A 57 1.02 10.26 17.28
N GLY A 58 0.20 9.22 17.48
CA GLY A 58 -0.92 9.24 18.42
C GLY A 58 -2.07 10.16 17.98
N ILE A 59 -2.14 10.56 16.71
CA ILE A 59 -3.29 11.28 16.18
C ILE A 59 -4.37 10.24 15.90
N VAL A 60 -5.13 9.91 16.94
CA VAL A 60 -6.36 9.14 16.85
C VAL A 60 -7.40 10.03 16.16
N GLU A 61 -7.68 9.76 14.88
CA GLU A 61 -8.83 10.37 14.21
C GLU A 61 -10.11 9.99 14.97
N SER A 62 -10.81 11.03 15.43
CA SER A 62 -12.18 11.02 15.97
C SER A 62 -12.44 10.24 17.26
N GLY A 63 -12.25 10.92 18.39
CA GLY A 63 -12.78 10.50 19.69
C GLY A 63 -12.25 11.30 20.88
N VAL A 64 -12.09 12.63 20.75
CA VAL A 64 -11.71 13.47 21.89
C VAL A 64 -12.95 13.65 22.80
N SER A 65 -13.23 12.63 23.60
CA SER A 65 -13.88 12.79 24.90
C SER A 65 -12.82 12.58 25.98
N ASN A 66 -12.19 13.66 26.42
CA ASN A 66 -11.52 13.82 27.72
C ASN A 66 -10.77 12.61 28.31
N GLY A 67 -9.77 12.08 27.60
CA GLY A 67 -8.86 11.07 28.17
C GLY A 67 -7.73 11.64 29.06
N SER A 68 -7.61 12.97 29.18
CA SER A 68 -6.42 13.63 29.74
C SER A 68 -6.59 14.20 31.16
N THR A 69 -7.76 14.08 31.78
CA THR A 69 -8.01 14.72 33.10
C THR A 69 -7.85 13.76 34.29
N ASN A 70 -7.78 12.44 34.07
CA ASN A 70 -7.83 11.46 35.17
C ASN A 70 -6.52 10.70 35.43
N HIS A 71 -5.48 10.84 34.60
CA HIS A 71 -4.24 10.06 34.81
C HIS A 71 -3.37 10.60 35.96
N ASP A 72 -3.50 11.87 36.34
CA ASP A 72 -2.66 12.48 37.38
C ASP A 72 -3.27 12.40 38.79
N GLN A 73 -4.50 11.90 38.96
CA GLN A 73 -5.15 11.79 40.27
C GLN A 73 -5.01 10.42 40.95
N GLU A 74 -4.51 9.38 40.29
CA GLU A 74 -4.31 8.05 40.89
C GLU A 74 -2.89 7.83 41.45
N LEU A 75 -1.95 8.76 41.24
CA LEU A 75 -0.59 8.65 41.79
C LEU A 75 -0.45 9.15 43.24
N TYR A 76 -1.52 9.71 43.82
CA TYR A 76 -1.52 10.24 45.21
C TYR A 76 -2.73 9.81 46.05
N ALA A 77 -3.42 8.71 45.69
CA ALA A 77 -4.46 8.12 46.53
C ALA A 77 -3.89 7.06 47.50
#